data_AF-A0A381I9B1-F1
#
_entry.id   AF-A0A381I9B1-F1
#
_cell.length_a   1.000
_cell.length_b   1.000
_cell.length_c   1.000
_cell.angle_alpha   90.00
_cell.angle_beta   90.00
_cell.angle_gamma   90.00
#
_symmetry.space_group_name_H-M   'P 1'
#
loop_
_entity.id
_entity.type
_entity.pdbx_description
1 polymer ?
#
loop_
_entity_poly.entity_id
_entity_poly.type
_entity_poly.pdbx_seq_one_letter_code
_entity_poly.pdbx_strand_id
1 'polypeptide(L)' 'MPGDLFFTDNSGFDTLRLGFSRLSFEDIEIGIKIIGETINEMF' A
#
# COMPACT_ATOMS: atom_id res chain seq x y z
N MET A 1 -3.26 -1.62 4.44
CA MET A 1 -4.67 -2.01 4.69
C MET A 1 -5.49 -1.63 3.47
N PRO A 2 -6.45 -2.45 3.03
CA PRO A 2 -7.39 -2.09 1.96
C PRO A 2 -8.01 -0.71 2.21
N GLY A 3 -8.01 0.14 1.18
CA GLY A 3 -8.41 1.54 1.31
C GLY A 3 -9.92 1.74 1.32
N ASP A 4 -10.68 0.88 0.62
CA ASP A 4 -12.15 0.85 0.58
C ASP A 4 -12.80 0.87 1.97
N LEU A 5 -12.16 0.25 2.97
CA LEU A 5 -12.58 0.27 4.38
C LEU A 5 -12.67 1.68 4.99
N PHE A 6 -12.08 2.70 4.35
CA PHE A 6 -12.00 4.07 4.85
C PHE A 6 -12.88 5.06 4.07
N PHE A 7 -13.61 4.61 3.06
CA PHE A 7 -14.54 5.44 2.28
C PHE A 7 -15.99 5.10 2.63
N THR A 8 -16.89 6.09 2.61
CA THR A 8 -18.33 5.89 2.90
C THR A 8 -19.20 5.80 1.65
N ASP A 9 -18.62 5.97 0.47
CA ASP A 9 -19.30 6.13 -0.81
C ASP A 9 -18.99 5.01 -1.82
N ASN A 10 -18.62 3.82 -1.35
CA ASN A 10 -18.22 2.67 -2.20
C ASN A 10 -17.11 3.03 -3.20
N SER A 11 -16.13 3.82 -2.78
CA SER A 11 -14.93 4.14 -3.55
C SER A 11 -13.67 3.57 -2.87
N GLY A 12 -12.50 3.75 -3.48
CA GLY A 12 -11.21 3.40 -2.87
C GLY A 12 -10.77 1.93 -3.00
N PHE A 13 -11.41 1.14 -3.88
CA PHE A 13 -11.09 -0.29 -4.09
C PHE A 13 -9.65 -0.55 -4.59
N ASP A 14 -9.05 0.43 -5.26
CA ASP A 14 -7.70 0.41 -5.82
C ASP A 14 -6.68 1.18 -4.96
N THR A 15 -7.03 1.46 -3.69
CA THR A 15 -6.19 2.22 -2.78
C THR A 15 -5.75 1.38 -1.58
N LEU A 16 -4.61 1.76 -0.99
CA LEU A 16 -4.05 1.06 0.16
C LEU A 16 -3.54 2.07 1.20
N ARG A 17 -3.93 1.90 2.47
CA ARG A 17 -3.43 2.71 3.59
C ARG A 17 -2.11 2.14 4.11
N LEU A 18 -1.06 2.94 4.07
CA LEU A 18 0.28 2.65 4.60
C LEU A 18 0.59 3.58 5.78
N GLY A 19 1.22 3.04 6.83
CA GLY A 19 1.64 3.81 8.00
C GLY A 19 3.15 3.82 8.14
N PHE A 20 3.76 5.01 8.14
CA PHE A 20 5.22 5.17 8.13
C PHE A 20 5.82 5.65 9.47
N SER A 21 4.99 5.94 10.47
CA SER A 21 5.40 6.66 11.69
C SER A 21 6.45 5.98 12.58
N ARG A 22 6.76 4.70 12.35
CA ARG A 22 7.71 3.91 13.15
C ARG A 22 8.71 3.14 12.31
N LEU A 23 8.82 3.45 11.01
CA LEU A 23 9.70 2.75 10.09
C LEU A 23 10.92 3.60 9.79
N SER A 24 12.06 2.94 9.56
CA SER A 24 13.22 3.60 8.98
C SER A 24 12.97 3.90 7.49
N PHE A 25 13.73 4.82 6.91
CA PHE A 25 13.65 5.09 5.46
C PHE A 25 14.01 3.85 4.63
N GLU A 26 14.94 3.03 5.11
CA GLU A 26 15.35 1.79 4.45
C GLU A 26 14.23 0.76 4.42
N ASP A 27 13.52 0.56 5.54
CA ASP A 27 12.36 -0.33 5.60
C ASP A 27 11.23 0.15 4.67
N ILE A 28 11.01 1.48 4.58
CA ILE A 28 10.03 2.06 3.67
C ILE A 28 10.42 1.77 2.22
N GLU A 29 11.69 1.98 1.83
CA GLU A 29 12.17 1.71 0.49
C GLU A 29 11.98 0.25 0.09
N ILE A 30 12.40 -0.68 0.96
CA ILE A 30 12.25 -2.12 0.74
C ILE A 30 10.77 -2.47 0.58
N GLY A 31 9.91 -1.98 1.47
CA GLY A 31 8.47 -2.25 1.43
C GLY A 31 7.81 -1.77 0.14
N ILE A 32 8.15 -0.56 -0.33
CA ILE A 32 7.61 -0.02 -1.59
C ILE A 32 8.09 -0.83 -2.80
N LYS A 33 9.35 -1.28 -2.83
CA LYS A 33 9.87 -2.16 -3.90
C LYS A 33 9.11 -3.48 -3.99
N ILE A 34 8.91 -4.15 -2.85
CA ILE A 34 8.16 -5.43 -2.79
C ILE A 34 6.73 -5.26 -3.32
N ILE A 35 6.07 -4.15 -2.97
CA ILE A 35 4.73 -3.85 -3.50
C ILE A 35 4.77 -3.73 -5.03
N GLY A 36 5.75 -3.01 -5.58
CA GLY A 36 5.90 -2.86 -7.04
C GLY A 36 6.20 -4.17 -7.75
N GLU A 37 7.09 -4.99 -7.19
CA GLU A 37 7.41 -6.32 -7.72
C GLU A 37 6.19 -7.25 -7.72
N THR A 38 5.44 -7.25 -6.61
CA THR A 38 4.20 -8.05 -6.50
C THR A 38 3.17 -7.64 -7.56
N ILE A 39 3.00 -6.33 -7.81
CA ILE A 39 2.11 -5.84 -8.87
C ILE A 39 2.58 -6.34 -10.24
N ASN A 40 3.88 -6.32 -10.53
CA ASN A 40 4.42 -6.80 -11.80
C ASN A 40 4.21 -8.30 -12.00
N GLU A 41 4.18 -9.12 -10.95
CA GLU A 41 3.90 -10.55 -11.05
C GLU A 41 2.43 -10.88 -11.32
N MET A 42 1.53 -9.91 -11.09
CA MET A 42 0.09 -10.09 -11.31
C MET A 42 -0.35 -9.78 -12.75
N PHE A 43 0.56 -9.29 -13.60
CA PHE A 43 0.34 -8.95 -15.01
C PHE A 43 1.29 -9.72 -15.93
#